data_AF-H1V3Q8-F1
#
_entry.id   AF-H1V3Q8-F1
#
_cell.length_a   1.000
_cell.length_b   1.000
_cell.length_c   1.000
_cell.angle_alpha   90.00
_cell.angle_beta   90.00
_cell.angle_gamma   90.00
#
_symmetry.space_group_name_H-M   'P 1'
#
loop_
_entity.id
_entity.type
_entity.pdbx_description
1 polymer ?
#
loop_
_entity_poly.entity_id
_entity_poly.type
_entity_poly.pdbx_seq_one_letter_code
_entity_poly.pdbx_strand_id
1 'polypeptide(L)'
;MAAQWTDIDVLRMEKFLLLVRRTFAAGLQWVRDGAYADARADALLAVYAEFPFELEGDLRKVPVGMRLHGVDIWVDELERLGMLDADAEGGEKAVAFAKRLSQIVEPLKRSPVKTVRAKVAEAVEDERLPWTERKADNEVADATATGADGAMDEDDDEEWGGIDDK
;
A
#
# COMPACT_ATOMS: atom_id res chain seq x y z
N MET A 1 5.83 -17.70 7.80
CA MET A 1 4.59 -17.57 6.98
C MET A 1 4.87 -17.71 5.50
N ALA A 2 5.75 -16.89 4.89
CA ALA A 2 6.04 -16.92 3.45
C ALA A 2 6.30 -18.33 2.88
N ALA A 3 7.25 -19.07 3.47
CA ALA A 3 7.65 -20.40 3.02
C ALA A 3 6.55 -21.48 3.11
N GLN A 4 5.42 -21.22 3.77
CA GLN A 4 4.32 -22.19 3.94
C GLN A 4 3.03 -21.70 3.29
N TRP A 5 3.00 -20.47 2.74
CA TRP A 5 1.76 -19.83 2.30
C TRP A 5 1.04 -20.62 1.20
N THR A 6 1.80 -21.19 0.27
CA THR A 6 1.27 -21.96 -0.86
C THR A 6 0.73 -23.33 -0.45
N ASP A 7 1.13 -23.84 0.72
CA ASP A 7 0.69 -25.13 1.25
C ASP A 7 -0.55 -25.00 2.16
N ILE A 8 -1.01 -23.77 2.40
CA ILE A 8 -2.23 -23.50 3.16
C ILE A 8 -3.43 -23.77 2.27
N ASP A 9 -4.12 -24.86 2.58
CA ASP A 9 -5.42 -25.18 2.00
C ASP A 9 -6.46 -24.06 2.22
N VAL A 10 -7.35 -23.88 1.23
CA VAL A 10 -8.32 -22.76 1.17
C VAL A 10 -9.23 -22.73 2.40
N LEU A 11 -9.68 -23.90 2.90
CA LEU A 11 -10.54 -23.99 4.10
C LEU A 11 -9.84 -23.52 5.38
N ARG A 12 -8.51 -23.39 5.34
CA ARG A 12 -7.68 -22.95 6.45
C ARG A 12 -7.15 -21.53 6.26
N MET A 13 -7.33 -20.94 5.08
CA MET A 13 -6.71 -19.66 4.73
C MET A 13 -7.15 -18.53 5.69
N GLU A 14 -8.44 -18.44 5.99
CA GLU A 14 -9.01 -17.36 6.82
C GLU A 14 -8.30 -17.19 8.17
N LYS A 15 -8.07 -18.29 8.90
CA LYS A 15 -7.38 -18.22 10.21
C LYS A 15 -5.92 -17.75 10.08
N PHE A 16 -5.26 -18.04 8.95
CA PHE A 16 -3.88 -17.61 8.72
C PHE A 16 -3.82 -16.14 8.24
N LEU A 17 -4.79 -15.68 7.46
CA LEU A 17 -4.98 -14.26 7.16
C LEU A 17 -5.17 -13.46 8.46
N LEU A 18 -6.01 -13.97 9.37
CA LEU A 18 -6.23 -13.37 10.69
C LEU A 18 -4.96 -13.39 11.56
N LEU A 19 -4.17 -14.48 11.53
CA LEU A 19 -2.89 -14.55 12.23
C LEU A 19 -1.92 -13.49 11.71
N VAL A 20 -1.80 -13.32 10.39
CA VAL A 20 -0.92 -12.32 9.78
C VAL A 20 -1.38 -10.92 10.15
N ARG A 21 -2.69 -10.64 10.08
CA ARG A 21 -3.27 -9.35 10.50
C ARG A 21 -2.93 -9.02 11.96
N ARG A 22 -3.11 -9.99 12.87
CA ARG A 22 -2.75 -9.82 14.29
C ARG A 22 -1.25 -9.65 14.54
N THR A 23 -0.41 -10.33 13.76
CA THR A 23 1.06 -10.20 13.88
C THR A 23 1.53 -8.85 13.38
N PHE A 24 0.97 -8.36 12.27
CA PHE A 24 1.22 -7.04 11.71
C PHE A 24 0.81 -5.94 12.71
N ALA A 25 -0.41 -6.05 13.25
CA ALA A 25 -0.92 -5.21 14.32
C ALA A 25 0.00 -5.16 15.54
N ALA A 26 0.46 -6.32 16.01
CA ALA A 26 1.35 -6.42 17.18
C ALA A 26 2.70 -5.73 16.92
N GLY A 27 3.23 -5.81 15.70
CA GLY A 27 4.43 -5.07 15.30
C GLY A 27 4.23 -3.55 15.38
N LEU A 28 3.13 -3.04 14.81
CA LEU A 28 2.78 -1.62 14.89
C LEU A 28 2.61 -1.16 16.35
N GLN A 29 1.89 -1.94 17.15
CA GLN A 29 1.72 -1.68 18.58
C GLN A 29 3.07 -1.66 19.32
N TRP A 30 3.99 -2.56 19.00
CA TRP A 30 5.33 -2.57 19.60
C TRP A 30 6.15 -1.28 19.32
N VAL A 31 5.97 -0.67 18.14
CA VAL A 31 6.56 0.65 17.82
C VAL A 31 5.87 1.76 18.61
N ARG A 32 4.53 1.76 18.65
CA ARG A 32 3.73 2.73 19.42
C ARG A 32 4.09 2.69 20.91
N ASP A 33 4.13 1.52 21.52
CA ASP A 33 4.48 1.31 22.92
C ASP A 33 5.94 1.69 23.22
N GLY A 34 6.78 1.70 22.18
CA GLY A 34 8.15 2.22 22.22
C GLY A 34 8.26 3.72 21.94
N ALA A 35 7.15 4.46 21.99
CA ALA A 35 7.06 5.89 21.70
C ALA A 35 7.69 6.29 20.36
N TYR A 36 7.59 5.39 19.36
CA TYR A 36 8.12 5.58 18.02
C TYR A 36 9.65 5.76 17.98
N ALA A 37 10.38 5.16 18.93
CA ALA A 37 11.84 5.16 18.91
C ALA A 37 12.38 4.62 17.59
N ASP A 38 13.34 5.33 16.98
CA ASP A 38 13.86 5.03 15.63
C ASP A 38 14.33 3.58 15.51
N ALA A 39 15.07 3.06 16.50
CA ALA A 39 15.53 1.68 16.47
C ALA A 39 14.40 0.64 16.34
N ARG A 40 13.23 0.88 16.95
CA ARG A 40 12.06 -0.01 16.80
C ARG A 40 11.35 0.21 15.47
N ALA A 41 11.17 1.48 15.09
CA ALA A 41 10.55 1.83 13.82
C ALA A 41 11.34 1.22 12.65
N ASP A 42 12.65 1.45 12.62
CA ASP A 42 13.56 0.96 11.58
C ASP A 42 13.56 -0.57 11.51
N ALA A 43 13.61 -1.25 12.66
CA ALA A 43 13.59 -2.71 12.72
C ALA A 43 12.28 -3.27 12.15
N LEU A 44 11.13 -2.69 12.49
CA LEU A 44 9.85 -3.16 11.95
C LEU A 44 9.73 -2.86 10.44
N LEU A 45 10.08 -1.64 10.04
CA LEU A 45 10.02 -1.22 8.64
C LEU A 45 10.95 -2.07 7.76
N ALA A 46 12.11 -2.48 8.26
CA ALA A 46 13.01 -3.41 7.57
C ALA A 46 12.34 -4.77 7.31
N VAL A 47 11.64 -5.33 8.31
CA VAL A 47 10.88 -6.59 8.13
C VAL A 47 9.76 -6.41 7.10
N TYR A 48 9.05 -5.29 7.14
CA TYR A 48 7.98 -5.04 6.18
C TYR A 48 8.49 -4.83 4.76
N ALA A 49 9.60 -4.12 4.59
CA ALA A 49 10.27 -3.94 3.30
C ALA A 49 10.87 -5.26 2.77
N GLU A 50 11.32 -6.15 3.65
CA GLU A 50 11.92 -7.42 3.24
C GLU A 50 10.88 -8.47 2.81
N PHE A 51 9.69 -8.43 3.40
CA PHE A 51 8.65 -9.45 3.21
C PHE A 51 7.41 -8.92 2.48
N PRO A 52 6.33 -8.45 3.13
CA PRO A 52 5.09 -8.10 2.43
C PRO A 52 5.28 -7.00 1.38
N PHE A 53 6.24 -6.10 1.56
CA PHE A 53 6.52 -4.97 0.68
C PHE A 53 7.87 -5.07 -0.04
N GLU A 54 8.34 -6.29 -0.32
CA GLU A 54 9.52 -6.47 -1.16
C GLU A 54 9.25 -5.96 -2.60
N LEU A 55 10.28 -5.36 -3.22
CA LEU A 55 10.14 -4.66 -4.49
C LEU A 55 10.50 -5.50 -5.73
N GLU A 56 11.35 -6.51 -5.56
CA GLU A 56 11.90 -7.32 -6.65
C GLU A 56 10.84 -8.23 -7.29
N GLY A 57 9.77 -8.53 -6.56
CA GLY A 57 8.73 -9.44 -7.01
C GLY A 57 9.11 -10.90 -6.96
N ASP A 58 10.07 -11.30 -6.13
CA ASP A 58 10.49 -12.70 -6.02
C ASP A 58 9.43 -13.56 -5.31
N LEU A 59 8.52 -14.11 -6.12
CA LEU A 59 7.41 -14.96 -5.65
C LEU A 59 7.86 -16.24 -4.95
N ARG A 60 9.13 -16.65 -5.12
CA ARG A 60 9.71 -17.79 -4.39
C ARG A 60 10.06 -17.41 -2.95
N LYS A 61 10.46 -16.16 -2.71
CA LYS A 61 10.71 -15.61 -1.37
C LYS A 61 9.40 -15.23 -0.69
N VAL A 62 8.53 -14.51 -1.39
CA VAL A 62 7.31 -13.91 -0.85
C VAL A 62 6.13 -14.20 -1.78
N PRO A 63 5.28 -15.19 -1.46
CA PRO A 63 4.14 -15.53 -2.30
C PRO A 63 3.18 -14.36 -2.48
N VAL A 64 2.59 -14.25 -3.67
CA VAL A 64 1.75 -13.10 -4.06
C VAL A 64 0.60 -12.83 -3.09
N GLY A 65 -0.03 -13.88 -2.56
CA GLY A 65 -1.13 -13.74 -1.60
C GLY A 65 -0.70 -13.05 -0.30
N MET A 66 0.54 -13.24 0.15
CA MET A 66 1.07 -12.58 1.34
C MET A 66 1.35 -11.09 1.08
N ARG A 67 1.81 -10.74 -0.13
CA ARG A 67 2.02 -9.35 -0.56
C ARG A 67 0.69 -8.60 -0.65
N LEU A 68 -0.29 -9.21 -1.32
CA LEU A 68 -1.64 -8.64 -1.46
C LEU A 68 -2.28 -8.44 -0.09
N HIS A 69 -2.24 -9.45 0.79
CA HIS A 69 -2.79 -9.31 2.13
C HIS A 69 -2.08 -8.22 2.95
N GLY A 70 -0.75 -8.08 2.83
CA GLY A 70 -0.02 -6.99 3.46
C GLY A 70 -0.50 -5.60 2.99
N VAL A 71 -0.77 -5.45 1.69
CA VAL A 71 -1.31 -4.22 1.10
C VAL A 71 -2.78 -4.00 1.52
N ASP A 72 -3.58 -5.05 1.65
CA ASP A 72 -4.98 -4.94 2.05
C ASP A 72 -5.15 -4.50 3.51
N ILE A 73 -4.17 -4.74 4.40
CA ILE A 73 -4.35 -4.50 5.85
C ILE A 73 -3.59 -3.30 6.43
N TRP A 74 -2.60 -2.73 5.74
CA TRP A 74 -1.68 -1.79 6.41
C TRP A 74 -2.38 -0.49 6.87
N VAL A 75 -3.29 0.06 6.06
CA VAL A 75 -4.07 1.25 6.44
C VAL A 75 -5.03 0.92 7.58
N ASP A 76 -5.78 -0.19 7.45
CA ASP A 76 -6.71 -0.65 8.49
C ASP A 76 -6.03 -0.79 9.85
N GLU A 77 -4.84 -1.40 9.90
CA GLU A 77 -4.16 -1.64 11.17
C GLU A 77 -3.53 -0.36 11.76
N LEU A 78 -3.12 0.59 10.93
CA LEU A 78 -2.70 1.92 11.39
C LEU A 78 -3.89 2.68 11.98
N GLU A 79 -5.03 2.72 11.27
CA GLU A 79 -6.26 3.37 11.73
C GLU A 79 -6.75 2.76 13.03
N ARG A 80 -6.83 1.43 13.11
CA ARG A 80 -7.27 0.70 14.32
C ARG A 80 -6.40 1.02 15.54
N LEU A 81 -5.12 1.35 15.33
CA LEU A 81 -4.19 1.75 16.39
C LEU A 81 -4.13 3.26 16.63
N GLY A 82 -4.98 4.05 15.97
CA GLY A 82 -5.01 5.50 16.08
C GLY A 82 -3.74 6.16 15.53
N MET A 83 -3.05 5.52 14.59
CA MET A 83 -1.76 5.99 14.06
C MET A 83 -1.89 6.94 12.86
N LEU A 84 -3.12 7.30 12.50
CA LEU A 84 -3.46 8.26 11.44
C LEU A 84 -4.03 9.57 11.99
N ASP A 85 -4.32 9.65 13.29
CA ASP A 85 -4.85 10.86 13.92
C ASP A 85 -3.70 11.75 14.41
N ALA A 86 -3.49 12.89 13.75
CA ALA A 86 -2.44 13.85 14.11
C ALA A 86 -2.76 14.62 15.39
N ASP A 87 -4.04 14.76 15.73
CA ASP A 87 -4.52 15.56 16.87
C ASP A 87 -4.51 14.77 18.19
N ALA A 88 -4.35 13.45 18.11
CA ALA A 88 -4.19 12.58 19.28
C ALA A 88 -2.84 12.81 20.01
N GLU A 89 -2.77 12.42 21.29
CA GLU A 89 -1.53 12.47 22.06
C GLU A 89 -0.43 11.60 21.42
N GLY A 90 0.67 12.23 20.99
CA GLY A 90 1.73 11.56 20.23
C GLY A 90 1.42 11.36 18.73
N GLY A 91 0.32 11.93 18.23
CA GLY A 91 -0.17 11.82 16.86
C GLY A 91 0.85 12.23 15.80
N GLU A 92 1.62 13.30 16.01
CA GLU A 92 2.68 13.73 15.08
C GLU A 92 3.70 12.61 14.79
N LYS A 93 4.16 11.92 15.83
CA LYS A 93 5.10 10.80 15.68
C LYS A 93 4.44 9.59 15.03
N ALA A 94 3.17 9.36 15.35
CA ALA A 94 2.38 8.27 14.78
C ALA A 94 2.20 8.44 13.27
N VAL A 95 1.75 9.63 12.85
CA VAL A 95 1.58 10.00 11.44
C VAL A 95 2.91 10.05 10.71
N ALA A 96 3.99 10.53 11.34
CA ALA A 96 5.33 10.47 10.77
C ALA A 96 5.77 9.02 10.51
N PHE A 97 5.56 8.10 11.46
CA PHE A 97 5.82 6.68 11.25
C PHE A 97 4.95 6.08 10.14
N ALA A 98 3.64 6.38 10.12
CA ALA A 98 2.72 5.92 9.07
C ALA A 98 3.18 6.38 7.69
N LYS A 99 3.68 7.62 7.57
CA LYS A 99 4.24 8.16 6.33
C LYS A 99 5.50 7.41 5.89
N ARG A 100 6.38 7.04 6.83
CA ARG A 100 7.56 6.20 6.55
C ARG A 100 7.16 4.81 6.05
N LEU A 101 6.10 4.22 6.61
CA LEU A 101 5.56 2.95 6.11
C LEU A 101 5.02 3.10 4.69
N SER A 102 4.27 4.16 4.41
CA SER A 102 3.78 4.47 3.06
C SER A 102 4.91 4.63 2.05
N GLN A 103 6.06 5.22 2.42
CA GLN A 103 7.25 5.33 1.55
C GLN A 103 7.87 3.97 1.18
N ILE A 104 7.60 2.91 1.93
CA ILE A 104 8.00 1.53 1.60
C ILE A 104 6.94 0.85 0.72
N VAL A 105 5.66 1.20 0.90
CA VAL A 105 4.54 0.65 0.13
C VAL A 105 4.44 1.27 -1.27
N GLU A 106 4.58 2.59 -1.40
CA GLU A 106 4.36 3.34 -2.64
C GLU A 106 5.25 2.88 -3.83
N PRO A 107 6.54 2.51 -3.65
CA PRO A 107 7.35 1.99 -4.74
C PRO A 107 6.81 0.70 -5.37
N LEU A 108 5.94 -0.06 -4.67
CA LEU A 108 5.28 -1.24 -5.24
C LEU A 108 4.28 -0.90 -6.35
N LYS A 109 3.94 0.39 -6.57
CA LYS A 109 3.29 0.84 -7.82
C LYS A 109 4.06 0.41 -9.08
N ARG A 110 5.36 0.12 -8.96
CA ARG A 110 6.24 -0.38 -10.04
C ARG A 110 6.53 -1.88 -9.97
N SER A 111 5.88 -2.62 -9.05
CA SER A 111 6.08 -4.07 -8.89
C SER A 111 5.91 -4.82 -10.21
N PRO A 112 6.73 -5.86 -10.50
CA PRO A 112 6.55 -6.66 -11.71
C PRO A 112 5.19 -7.40 -11.74
N VAL A 113 4.54 -7.57 -10.58
CA VAL A 113 3.24 -8.24 -10.46
C VAL A 113 2.09 -7.24 -10.63
N LYS A 114 1.32 -7.36 -11.73
CA LYS A 114 0.23 -6.43 -12.09
C LYS A 114 -0.81 -6.24 -10.99
N THR A 115 -1.24 -7.32 -10.34
CA THR A 115 -2.26 -7.27 -9.28
C THR A 115 -1.75 -6.53 -8.04
N VAL A 116 -0.47 -6.67 -7.70
CA VAL A 116 0.15 -5.91 -6.61
C VAL A 116 0.19 -4.43 -6.95
N ARG A 117 0.55 -4.06 -8.19
CA ARG A 117 0.54 -2.64 -8.61
C ARG A 117 -0.83 -2.00 -8.45
N ALA A 118 -1.88 -2.67 -8.93
CA ALA A 118 -3.25 -2.17 -8.87
C ALA A 118 -3.69 -1.96 -7.41
N LYS A 119 -3.50 -2.97 -6.56
CA LYS A 119 -3.85 -2.90 -5.14
C LYS A 119 -3.09 -1.82 -4.38
N VAL A 120 -1.81 -1.64 -4.67
CA VAL A 120 -1.01 -0.58 -4.06
C VAL A 120 -1.47 0.79 -4.53
N ALA A 121 -1.84 0.95 -5.80
CA ALA A 121 -2.36 2.20 -6.33
C ALA A 121 -3.61 2.66 -5.57
N GLU A 122 -4.55 1.75 -5.33
CA GLU A 122 -5.72 1.99 -4.49
C GLU A 122 -5.33 2.30 -3.04
N ALA A 123 -4.48 1.46 -2.43
CA ALA A 123 -4.20 1.55 -1.00
C ALA A 123 -3.43 2.80 -0.56
N VAL A 124 -2.58 3.39 -1.41
CA VAL A 124 -1.86 4.63 -1.06
C VAL A 124 -2.67 5.91 -1.30
N GLU A 125 -3.83 5.77 -1.95
CA GLU A 125 -4.80 6.84 -2.20
C GLU A 125 -6.00 6.74 -1.25
N ASP A 126 -5.94 5.85 -0.26
CA ASP A 126 -6.95 5.69 0.77
C ASP A 126 -7.25 7.02 1.50
N GLU A 127 -8.54 7.36 1.58
CA GLU A 127 -9.03 8.63 2.14
C GLU A 127 -8.68 8.82 3.62
N ARG A 128 -8.42 7.72 4.34
CA ARG A 128 -8.03 7.75 5.76
C ARG A 128 -6.60 8.25 5.98
N LEU A 129 -5.78 8.31 4.92
CA LEU A 129 -4.39 8.73 5.02
C LEU A 129 -4.29 10.26 5.17
N PRO A 130 -3.61 10.81 6.19
CA PRO A 130 -3.58 12.27 6.44
C PRO A 130 -2.94 13.15 5.36
N TRP A 131 -2.37 12.53 4.32
CA TRP A 131 -1.68 13.21 3.22
C TRP A 131 -2.34 13.01 1.86
N THR A 132 -3.46 12.28 1.76
CA THR A 132 -4.23 12.16 0.51
C THR A 132 -5.11 13.37 0.27
N GLU A 133 -5.78 13.91 1.30
CA GLU A 133 -6.55 15.16 1.19
C GLU A 133 -5.68 16.35 0.76
N ARG A 134 -4.43 16.42 1.25
CA ARG A 134 -3.48 17.49 0.88
C ARG A 134 -3.02 17.43 -0.58
N LYS A 135 -3.16 16.28 -1.26
CA LYS A 135 -2.85 16.18 -2.70
C LYS A 135 -3.95 16.81 -3.55
N ALA A 136 -5.22 16.62 -3.19
CA ALA A 136 -6.35 17.21 -3.91
C ALA A 136 -6.25 18.75 -3.95
N ASP A 137 -5.92 19.39 -2.83
CA ASP A 137 -5.73 20.84 -2.74
C ASP A 137 -4.55 21.37 -3.59
N ASN A 138 -3.52 20.55 -3.79
CA ASN A 138 -2.31 20.92 -4.53
C ASN A 138 -2.49 20.71 -6.06
N GLU A 139 -3.35 19.78 -6.47
CA GLU A 139 -3.71 19.56 -7.88
C GLU A 139 -4.63 20.68 -8.41
N VAL A 140 -5.51 21.27 -7.58
CA VAL A 140 -6.30 22.47 -7.97
C VAL A 140 -5.42 23.71 -8.14
N ALA A 141 -4.31 23.79 -7.39
CA ALA A 141 -3.34 24.87 -7.50
C ALA A 141 -2.45 24.76 -8.75
N ASP A 142 -2.17 23.55 -9.24
CA ASP A 142 -1.39 23.32 -10.47
C ASP A 142 -2.26 23.44 -11.74
N ALA A 143 -3.53 23.03 -11.68
CA ALA A 143 -4.49 23.16 -12.78
C ALA A 143 -4.88 24.62 -13.10
N THR A 144 -4.55 25.59 -12.24
CA THR A 144 -4.78 27.02 -12.50
C THR A 144 -3.60 27.74 -13.14
N ALA A 145 -2.49 27.04 -13.46
CA ALA A 145 -1.28 27.62 -14.04
C ALA A 145 -1.07 27.35 -15.55
N THR A 146 -1.90 26.53 -16.21
CA THR A 146 -1.76 26.25 -17.65
C THR A 146 -3.07 26.47 -18.39
N GLY A 147 -3.34 27.73 -18.75
CA GLY A 147 -4.33 28.10 -19.74
C GLY A 147 -3.73 29.08 -20.74
N ALA A 148 -3.35 28.60 -21.94
CA ALA A 148 -3.57 29.26 -23.24
C ALA A 148 -2.96 28.46 -24.40
N ASP A 149 -3.86 28.04 -25.30
CA ASP A 149 -3.77 27.88 -26.76
C ASP A 149 -2.94 26.76 -27.44
N GLY A 150 -3.65 25.95 -28.24
CA GLY A 150 -3.20 25.62 -29.60
C GLY A 150 -3.55 24.25 -30.19
N ALA A 151 -4.82 24.06 -30.60
CA ALA A 151 -5.34 23.27 -31.75
C ALA A 151 -4.49 22.19 -32.46
N MET A 152 -5.02 20.97 -32.61
CA MET A 152 -5.68 20.44 -33.84
C MET A 152 -5.83 18.90 -33.79
N ASP A 153 -6.94 18.43 -34.38
CA ASP A 153 -7.27 17.03 -34.70
C ASP A 153 -6.16 16.28 -35.42
N GLU A 154 -6.07 14.98 -35.16
CA GLU A 154 -6.03 13.98 -36.24
C GLU A 154 -6.65 12.68 -35.70
N ASP A 155 -7.78 12.31 -36.32
CA ASP A 155 -8.38 10.99 -36.27
C ASP A 155 -7.35 9.91 -36.63
N ASP A 156 -7.37 8.79 -35.91
CA ASP A 156 -7.20 7.49 -36.54
C ASP A 156 -8.07 6.49 -35.76
N ASP A 157 -9.26 6.30 -36.33
CA ASP A 157 -10.15 5.18 -36.06
C ASP A 157 -9.50 3.85 -36.51
N GLU A 158 -10.13 2.76 -36.06
CA GLU A 158 -9.98 1.38 -36.55
C GLU A 158 -8.86 0.58 -35.85
N GLU A 159 -9.11 -0.57 -35.19
CA GLU A 159 -9.95 -1.65 -35.66
C GLU A 159 -10.25 -2.60 -34.48
N TRP A 160 -11.47 -2.52 -33.94
CA TRP A 160 -12.05 -3.59 -33.12
C TRP A 160 -12.36 -4.77 -34.03
N GLY A 161 -11.37 -5.66 -34.21
CA GLY A 161 -11.53 -6.90 -34.97
C GLY A 161 -12.52 -7.84 -34.30
N GLY A 162 -13.76 -7.86 -34.82
CA GLY A 162 -14.80 -8.80 -34.45
C GLY A 162 -14.33 -10.25 -34.58
N ILE A 163 -14.74 -11.07 -33.62
CA ILE A 163 -14.74 -12.52 -33.78
C ILE A 163 -16.10 -12.90 -34.37
N ASP A 164 -16.04 -13.52 -35.54
CA ASP A 164 -16.92 -14.58 -36.07
C ASP A 164 -16.13 -15.18 -37.27
N ASP A 165 -16.05 -16.48 -37.58
CA ASP A 165 -16.84 -17.65 -37.19
C ASP A 165 -16.09 -18.93 -37.64
N LYS A 166 -16.18 -20.03 -36.86
CA LYS A 166 -16.42 -21.41 -37.35
C LYS A 166 -16.39 -22.47 -36.25
#